data_AF-A0A849T8Z1-F1
#
_entry.id   AF-A0A849T8Z1-F1
#
_cell.length_a   1.000
_cell.length_b   1.000
_cell.length_c   1.000
_cell.angle_alpha   90.00
_cell.angle_beta   90.00
_cell.angle_gamma   90.00
#
_symmetry.space_group_name_H-M   'P 1'
#
loop_
_entity.id
_entity.type
_entity.pdbx_description
1 polymer ?
#
loop_
_entity_poly.entity_id
_entity_poly.type
_entity_poly.pdbx_seq_one_letter_code
_entity_poly.pdbx_strand_id
1 'polypeptide(L)' 'VVVKSRRASISLVQRNLRIGYNRAARLVEQMEAAGIVSAMQSNGNRDVIAPNRE' A
#
# COMPACT_ATOMS: atom_id res chain seq x y z
N VAL A 1 -8.65 -0.21 1.14
CA VAL A 1 -7.97 1.12 1.14
C VAL A 1 -7.10 1.28 -0.10
N VAL A 2 -6.01 0.51 -0.23
CA VAL A 2 -5.04 0.66 -1.33
C VAL A 2 -5.67 0.42 -2.71
N VAL A 3 -6.35 -0.71 -2.92
CA VAL A 3 -7.01 -1.03 -4.21
C VAL A 3 -8.04 0.03 -4.60
N LYS A 4 -8.94 0.38 -3.67
CA LYS A 4 -9.99 1.39 -3.87
C LYS A 4 -9.44 2.80 -4.17
N SER A 5 -8.35 3.20 -3.53
CA SER A 5 -7.76 4.54 -3.70
C SER A 5 -6.76 4.63 -4.84
N ARG A 6 -6.38 3.49 -5.44
CA ARG A 6 -5.30 3.38 -6.44
C ARG A 6 -3.98 4.01 -5.98
N ARG A 7 -3.75 4.08 -4.67
CA ARG A 7 -2.53 4.64 -4.06
C ARG A 7 -2.02 3.68 -3.00
N ALA A 8 -0.72 3.37 -3.05
CA ALA A 8 -0.07 2.54 -2.05
C ALA A 8 1.07 3.32 -1.39
N SER A 9 0.74 4.01 -0.30
CA SER A 9 1.73 4.66 0.57
C SER A 9 1.52 4.26 2.02
N ILE A 10 2.60 4.20 2.79
CA ILE A 10 2.56 3.84 4.21
C ILE A 10 1.65 4.79 4.98
N SER A 11 1.78 6.10 4.74
CA SER A 11 0.97 7.13 5.41
C SER A 11 -0.53 7.04 5.10
N LEU A 12 -0.90 6.60 3.88
CA LEU A 12 -2.30 6.37 3.53
C LEU A 12 -2.88 5.20 4.33
N VAL A 13 -2.16 4.07 4.38
CA VAL A 13 -2.58 2.87 5.13
C VAL A 13 -2.65 3.18 6.62
N GLN A 14 -1.63 3.89 7.14
CA GLN A 14 -1.55 4.32 8.53
C GLN A 14 -2.79 5.12 8.97
N ARG A 15 -3.16 6.17 8.22
CA ARG A 15 -4.31 7.04 8.56
C ARG A 15 -5.66 6.34 8.39
N ASN A 16 -5.84 5.57 7.32
CA ASN A 16 -7.12 4.91 7.05
C ASN A 16 -7.40 3.76 8.01
N LEU A 17 -6.36 3.02 8.41
CA LEU A 17 -6.52 1.87 9.33
C LEU A 17 -6.25 2.24 10.79
N ARG A 18 -5.81 3.48 11.06
CA ARG A 18 -5.47 3.99 12.41
C ARG A 18 -4.46 3.10 13.13
N ILE A 19 -3.39 2.73 12.43
CA ILE A 19 -2.31 1.88 12.95
C ILE A 19 -0.98 2.65 13.00
N GLY A 20 0.01 2.14 13.74
CA GLY A 20 1.36 2.71 13.77
C GLY A 20 2.13 2.50 12.45
N TYR A 21 3.15 3.33 12.23
CA TYR A 21 3.98 3.34 11.01
C TYR A 21 4.55 1.95 10.67
N ASN A 22 5.18 1.27 11.64
CA ASN A 22 5.80 -0.04 11.41
C ASN A 22 4.78 -1.11 10.98
N ARG A 23 3.55 -1.05 11.51
CA ARG A 23 2.49 -1.98 11.10
C ARG A 23 2.03 -1.67 9.68
N ALA A 24 1.87 -0.39 9.34
CA ALA A 24 1.52 0.01 7.98
C ALA A 24 2.61 -0.36 6.96
N ALA A 25 3.89 -0.19 7.30
CA ALA A 25 5.02 -0.57 6.45
C ALA A 25 5.02 -2.06 6.13
N ARG A 26 4.89 -2.92 7.15
CA ARG A 26 4.81 -4.38 6.97
C ARG A 26 3.63 -4.81 6.10
N LEU A 27 2.47 -4.18 6.27
CA LEU A 27 1.31 -4.47 5.42
C LEU A 27 1.59 -4.13 3.95
N VAL A 28 2.29 -3.01 3.69
CA VAL A 28 2.65 -2.61 2.33
C VAL A 28 3.70 -3.56 1.73
N GLU A 29 4.69 -4.02 2.51
CA GLU A 29 5.66 -5.05 2.07
C GLU A 29 4.97 -6.37 1.75
N GLN A 30 4.01 -6.80 2.56
CA GLN A 30 3.20 -7.99 2.27
C GLN A 30 2.36 -7.83 0.99
N MET A 31 1.83 -6.63 0.74
CA MET A 31 1.14 -6.34 -0.52
C MET A 31 2.08 -6.42 -1.73
N GLU A 32 3.34 -5.99 -1.60
CA GLU A 32 4.35 -6.14 -2.65
C GLU A 32 4.66 -7.61 -2.90
N ALA A 33 4.94 -8.37 -1.84
CA ALA A 33 5.24 -9.80 -1.93
C ALA A 33 4.07 -10.61 -2.53
N ALA A 34 2.83 -10.17 -2.31
CA ALA A 34 1.63 -10.75 -2.90
C ALA A 34 1.31 -10.27 -4.33
N GLY A 35 2.14 -9.39 -4.91
CA GLY A 35 1.92 -8.83 -6.25
C GLY A 35 0.75 -7.84 -6.35
N ILE A 36 0.30 -7.28 -5.22
CA ILE A 36 -0.81 -6.32 -5.18
C ILE A 36 -0.31 -4.90 -5.51
N VAL A 37 0.93 -4.57 -5.11
CA VAL A 37 1.57 -3.28 -5.37
C VAL A 37 2.96 -3.50 -5.95
N SER A 38 3.48 -2.50 -6.66
CA SER A 38 4.83 -2.50 -7.21
C SER A 38 5.90 -2.40 -6.12
N ALA A 39 7.15 -2.57 -6.54
CA ALA A 39 8.31 -2.11 -5.80
C ALA A 39 8.20 -0.61 -5.46
N MET A 40 8.88 -0.21 -4.39
CA MET A 40 8.90 1.18 -3.95
C MET A 40 9.61 2.08 -4.97
N GLN A 41 8.97 3.19 -5.33
CA GLN A 41 9.56 4.25 -6.13
C GLN A 41 10.45 5.16 -5.27
N SER A 42 11.28 5.99 -5.91
CA SER A 42 12.16 6.96 -5.24
C SER A 42 11.43 7.97 -4.34
N ASN A 43 10.14 8.21 -4.58
CA ASN A 43 9.28 9.09 -3.79
C ASN A 43 8.60 8.38 -2.59
N GLY A 44 8.89 7.10 -2.36
CA GLY A 44 8.31 6.29 -1.28
C GLY A 44 6.89 5.78 -1.55
N ASN A 45 6.32 6.03 -2.73
CA ASN A 45 5.04 5.45 -3.16
C ASN A 45 5.25 4.16 -3.95
N ARG A 46 4.16 3.42 -4.12
CA ARG A 46 4.06 2.22 -4.94
C ARG A 46 2.82 2.32 -5.82
N ASP A 47 2.88 1.72 -7.00
CA ASP A 47 1.75 1.61 -7.91
C ASP A 47 0.88 0.39 -7.52
N VAL A 48 -0.42 0.49 -7.71
CA VAL A 48 -1.34 -0.61 -7.43
C VAL A 48 -1.51 -1.47 -8.67
N ILE A 49 -1.03 -2.72 -8.59
CA ILE A 49 -1.08 -3.67 -9.70
C ILE A 49 -2.43 -4.41 -9.71
N ALA A 50 -2.96 -4.72 -8.52
CA ALA A 50 -4.20 -5.48 -8.41
C ALA A 50 -5.36 -4.80 -9.17
N PRO A 51 -6.21 -5.59 -9.86
CA PRO A 51 -7.38 -5.07 -10.55
C PRO A 51 -8.36 -4.44 -9.55
N ASN A 52 -9.10 -3.42 -10.00
CA ASN A 52 -10.14 -2.83 -9.17
C ASN A 52 -11.25 -3.88 -8.98
N ARG A 53 -11.43 -4.34 -7.74
CA ARG A 53 -12.55 -5.19 -7.36
C ARG A 53 -13.61 -4.26 -6.77
N GLU A 54 -14.61 -3.93 -7.56
CA GLU A 54 -15.80 -3.19 -7.11
C GLU A 54 -16.63 -4.04 -6.15
#